data_AF-A0A9E2HFD8-F1
#
_entry.id   AF-A0A9E2HFD8-F1
#
_cell.length_a   1.000
_cell.length_b   1.000
_cell.length_c   1.000
_cell.angle_alpha   90.00
_cell.angle_beta   90.00
_cell.angle_gamma   90.00
#
_symmetry.space_group_name_H-M   'P 1'
#
loop_
_entity.id
_entity.type
_entity.pdbx_description
1 polymer ?
#
loop_
_entity_poly.entity_id
_entity_poly.type
_entity_poly.pdbx_seq_one_letter_code
_entity_poly.pdbx_strand_id
1 'polypeptide(L)'
;MAVNLTLKEPERRGYRPPKPFGLYADGLAAHEIVRLLLGSVNVREVTTGRLTALNTNEFRQKAQRMCRPDRISHFLFENEIGLPEYEAFVRLLSSKNQDFFERLRQELTLSLVAKRESRYTEAFLYLYRILEMMAVAFPLLYASTQSDFRRSHDFLKSLMLNDRDGDLKVLDRAVPVIAQQGNLSSVTFDFSVSGFDVGWVAAFKSQIEKCQIHRTPNFEFESDSDVLFRVPFNSMPGLLVQFRNRMFHYRAGEANFDLGAIGGSEPVCKIVVREAAHWFALIYVELLRVMARRQF
;
A
#
# COMPACT_ATOMS: atom_id res chain seq x y z
N MET A 1 -14.87 -12.24 -13.25
CA MET A 1 -16.15 -11.97 -12.57
C MET A 1 -16.03 -10.61 -11.87
N ALA A 2 -16.92 -9.66 -12.15
CA ALA A 2 -16.94 -8.40 -11.42
C ALA A 2 -17.43 -8.69 -10.01
N VAL A 3 -16.53 -8.68 -9.03
CA VAL A 3 -16.90 -8.88 -7.63
C VAL A 3 -17.53 -7.59 -7.14
N ASN A 4 -18.86 -7.56 -7.04
CA ASN A 4 -19.58 -6.44 -6.46
C ASN A 4 -19.39 -6.46 -4.93
N LEU A 5 -18.36 -5.77 -4.45
CA LEU A 5 -18.09 -5.58 -3.02
C LEU A 5 -18.71 -4.26 -2.54
N THR A 6 -19.15 -4.22 -1.29
CA THR A 6 -19.63 -3.01 -0.62
C THR A 6 -19.08 -2.92 0.81
N LEU A 7 -18.57 -1.75 1.21
CA LEU A 7 -18.05 -1.47 2.53
C LEU A 7 -19.24 -1.28 3.48
N LYS A 8 -19.13 -1.83 4.68
CA LYS A 8 -20.14 -1.81 5.73
C LYS A 8 -19.50 -1.46 7.05
N GLU A 9 -20.26 -0.70 7.85
CA GLU A 9 -19.85 -0.40 9.21
C GLU A 9 -19.76 -1.71 10.01
N PRO A 10 -18.70 -1.92 10.80
CA PRO A 10 -18.67 -3.01 11.74
C PRO A 10 -19.72 -2.78 12.84
N GLU A 11 -20.33 -3.86 13.33
CA GLU A 11 -21.29 -3.77 14.44
C GLU A 11 -20.58 -3.29 15.71
N ARG A 12 -20.69 -1.99 16.01
CA ARG A 12 -20.01 -1.36 17.14
C ARG A 12 -20.93 -0.44 17.91
N ARG A 13 -21.68 -1.04 18.84
CA ARG A 13 -22.45 -0.30 19.87
C ARG A 13 -23.29 0.87 19.30
N GLY A 14 -23.79 0.72 18.08
CA GLY A 14 -24.63 1.71 17.40
C GLY A 14 -23.93 2.98 16.88
N TYR A 15 -22.61 3.15 17.03
CA TYR A 15 -21.95 4.35 16.48
C TYR A 15 -21.88 4.29 14.95
N ARG A 16 -22.36 5.34 14.29
CA ARG A 16 -22.23 5.55 12.86
C ARG A 16 -21.49 6.87 12.61
N PRO A 17 -20.36 6.86 11.90
CA PRO A 17 -19.68 8.10 11.52
C PRO A 17 -20.62 9.01 10.71
N PRO A 18 -20.60 10.33 10.95
CA PRO A 18 -21.40 11.27 10.18
C PRO A 18 -20.86 11.42 8.75
N LYS A 19 -21.68 11.92 7.83
CA LYS A 19 -21.18 12.34 6.50
C LYS A 19 -20.13 13.44 6.65
N PRO A 20 -19.04 13.43 5.87
CA PRO A 20 -18.70 12.50 4.78
C PRO A 20 -17.81 11.32 5.20
N PHE A 21 -17.74 11.00 6.49
CA PHE A 21 -16.84 10.00 7.06
C PHE A 21 -17.45 8.60 7.20
N GLY A 22 -18.66 8.40 6.69
CA GLY A 22 -19.32 7.11 6.62
C GLY A 22 -18.66 6.18 5.59
N LEU A 23 -19.42 5.19 5.10
CA LEU A 23 -18.99 4.26 4.07
C LEU A 23 -19.95 4.30 2.87
N TYR A 24 -19.43 4.14 1.65
CA TYR A 24 -20.13 4.25 0.36
C TYR A 24 -20.96 5.54 0.26
N ALA A 25 -22.29 5.42 0.32
CA ALA A 25 -23.22 6.53 0.09
C ALA A 25 -23.08 7.67 1.12
N ASP A 26 -22.47 7.36 2.27
CA ASP A 26 -22.23 8.31 3.35
C ASP A 26 -20.74 8.65 3.52
N GLY A 27 -19.86 8.05 2.71
CA GLY A 27 -18.41 8.11 2.79
C GLY A 27 -17.77 8.78 1.57
N LEU A 28 -16.51 9.17 1.73
CA LEU A 28 -15.66 9.62 0.64
C LEU A 28 -14.43 8.71 0.53
N ALA A 29 -14.13 8.25 -0.67
CA ALA A 29 -13.14 7.19 -0.91
C ALA A 29 -11.77 7.47 -0.27
N ALA A 30 -11.31 8.72 -0.28
CA ALA A 30 -10.06 9.11 0.34
C ALA A 30 -10.02 8.81 1.85
N HIS A 31 -11.12 9.01 2.56
CA HIS A 31 -11.27 8.66 3.98
C HIS A 31 -11.47 7.16 4.17
N GLU A 32 -12.27 6.51 3.32
CA GLU A 32 -12.55 5.08 3.40
C GLU A 32 -11.28 4.22 3.24
N ILE A 33 -10.33 4.65 2.40
CA ILE A 33 -9.01 4.00 2.28
C ILE A 33 -8.28 3.99 3.64
N VAL A 34 -8.29 5.11 4.38
CA VAL A 34 -7.70 5.14 5.72
C VAL A 34 -8.38 4.13 6.65
N ARG A 35 -9.72 4.06 6.58
CA ARG A 35 -10.50 3.13 7.40
C ARG A 35 -10.26 1.66 7.05
N LEU A 36 -10.06 1.35 5.76
CA LEU A 36 -9.64 0.03 5.30
C LEU A 36 -8.28 -0.35 5.90
N LEU A 37 -7.30 0.54 5.82
CA LEU A 37 -5.95 0.32 6.36
C LEU A 37 -5.94 0.23 7.90
N LEU A 38 -6.84 0.92 8.59
CA LEU A 38 -7.03 0.80 10.05
C LEU A 38 -7.76 -0.48 10.47
N GLY A 39 -8.28 -1.27 9.53
CA GLY A 39 -9.08 -2.45 9.83
C GLY A 39 -10.39 -2.11 10.56
N SER A 40 -11.03 -1.00 10.19
CA SER A 40 -12.28 -0.53 10.82
C SER A 40 -13.52 -0.70 9.93
N VAL A 41 -13.46 -1.63 8.97
CA VAL A 41 -14.47 -1.82 7.93
C VAL A 41 -14.80 -3.30 7.75
N ASN A 42 -16.06 -3.61 7.47
CA ASN A 42 -16.48 -4.91 6.95
C ASN A 42 -16.77 -4.79 5.45
N VAL A 43 -16.59 -5.87 4.71
CA VAL A 43 -16.91 -5.93 3.28
C VAL A 43 -18.01 -6.94 3.06
N ARG A 44 -19.09 -6.53 2.39
CA ARG A 44 -20.18 -7.40 1.96
C ARG A 44 -20.04 -7.69 0.47
N GLU A 45 -20.03 -8.95 0.10
CA GLU A 45 -20.20 -9.39 -1.27
C GLU A 45 -21.68 -9.32 -1.64
N VAL A 46 -22.03 -8.55 -2.67
CA VAL A 46 -23.43 -8.30 -3.05
C VAL A 46 -24.11 -9.57 -3.54
N THR A 47 -23.40 -10.40 -4.31
CA THR A 47 -23.95 -11.61 -4.91
C THR A 47 -24.26 -12.69 -3.88
N THR A 48 -23.37 -12.92 -2.92
CA THR A 48 -23.49 -14.01 -1.93
C THR A 48 -24.02 -13.53 -0.58
N GLY A 49 -24.05 -12.21 -0.34
CA GLY A 49 -24.33 -11.63 0.97
C GLY A 49 -23.22 -11.82 2.00
N ARG A 50 -22.14 -12.53 1.66
CA ARG A 50 -21.05 -12.90 2.56
C ARG A 50 -20.38 -11.65 3.13
N LEU A 51 -20.17 -11.66 4.45
CA LEU A 51 -19.53 -10.56 5.17
C LEU A 51 -18.11 -10.95 5.58
N THR A 52 -17.12 -10.22 5.07
CA THR A 52 -15.70 -10.38 5.42
C THR A 52 -15.28 -9.22 6.31
N ALA A 53 -14.91 -9.51 7.55
CA ALA A 53 -14.40 -8.49 8.47
C ALA A 53 -12.92 -8.18 8.19
N LEU A 54 -12.63 -6.95 7.75
CA LEU A 54 -11.27 -6.46 7.57
C LEU A 54 -10.83 -5.78 8.85
N ASN A 55 -10.16 -6.56 9.70
CA ASN A 55 -10.00 -6.24 11.11
C ASN A 55 -8.53 -6.14 11.55
N THR A 56 -7.62 -6.19 10.57
CA THR A 56 -6.17 -6.02 10.68
C THR A 56 -5.83 -4.54 10.51
N ASN A 57 -5.04 -3.99 11.44
CA ASN A 57 -4.50 -2.64 11.31
C ASN A 57 -3.16 -2.71 10.54
N GLU A 58 -3.17 -2.31 9.28
CA GLU A 58 -1.99 -2.29 8.42
C GLU A 58 -0.97 -1.23 8.84
N PHE A 59 -1.31 -0.28 9.72
CA PHE A 59 -0.34 0.65 10.32
C PHE A 59 0.51 0.00 11.43
N ARG A 60 0.15 -1.21 11.89
CA ARG A 60 0.82 -1.95 12.98
C ARG A 60 0.92 -1.23 14.32
N GLN A 61 0.25 -0.09 14.44
CA GLN A 61 0.15 0.62 15.70
C GLN A 61 -0.90 -0.03 16.60
N LYS A 62 -0.70 0.12 17.91
CA LYS A 62 -1.70 -0.27 18.93
C LYS A 62 -3.03 0.49 18.80
N ALA A 63 -3.11 1.47 17.90
CA ALA A 63 -4.30 2.25 17.62
C ALA A 63 -5.48 1.32 17.30
N GLN A 64 -6.44 1.29 18.23
CA GLN A 64 -7.63 0.45 18.16
C GLN A 64 -8.49 0.90 16.98
N ARG A 65 -8.67 0.02 15.98
CA ARG A 65 -9.58 0.15 14.83
C ARG A 65 -10.43 1.43 14.85
N MET A 66 -9.90 2.56 14.39
CA MET A 66 -10.57 3.85 14.58
C MET A 66 -11.65 4.04 13.51
N CYS A 67 -12.85 4.43 13.93
CA CYS A 67 -13.95 4.85 13.04
C CYS A 67 -14.43 6.26 13.35
N ARG A 68 -13.97 6.83 14.46
CA ARG A 68 -14.31 8.19 14.89
C ARG A 68 -13.46 9.19 14.10
N PRO A 69 -14.05 10.12 13.34
CA PRO A 69 -13.31 11.04 12.48
C PRO A 69 -12.30 11.91 13.24
N ASP A 70 -12.62 12.35 14.45
CA ASP A 70 -11.72 13.10 15.33
C ASP A 70 -10.44 12.32 15.65
N ARG A 71 -10.59 11.03 15.99
CA ARG A 71 -9.44 10.15 16.28
C ARG A 71 -8.63 9.84 15.03
N ILE A 72 -9.30 9.67 13.90
CA ILE A 72 -8.63 9.44 12.61
C ILE A 72 -7.85 10.69 12.21
N SER A 73 -8.44 11.88 12.33
CA SER A 73 -7.76 13.15 12.06
C SER A 73 -6.55 13.33 12.97
N HIS A 74 -6.72 13.08 14.28
CA HIS A 74 -5.62 13.13 15.24
C HIS A 74 -4.49 12.16 14.88
N PHE A 75 -4.82 10.93 14.49
CA PHE A 75 -3.84 9.94 14.03
C PHE A 75 -3.12 10.37 12.75
N LEU A 76 -3.86 10.90 11.77
CA LEU A 76 -3.31 11.31 10.49
C LEU A 76 -2.47 12.57 10.58
N PHE A 77 -2.83 13.55 11.40
CA PHE A 77 -2.25 14.89 11.35
C PHE A 77 -1.66 15.36 12.67
N GLU A 78 -1.66 14.54 13.73
CA GLU A 78 -1.00 14.87 15.01
C GLU A 78 -1.48 16.21 15.63
N ASN A 79 -2.75 16.56 15.41
CA ASN A 79 -3.39 17.85 15.75
C ASN A 79 -3.00 19.06 14.90
N GLU A 80 -2.27 18.89 13.79
CA GLU A 80 -2.00 19.99 12.84
C GLU A 80 -3.30 20.57 12.23
N ILE A 81 -4.34 19.74 12.06
CA ILE A 81 -5.65 20.17 11.57
C ILE A 81 -6.79 19.65 12.45
N GLY A 82 -7.84 20.46 12.61
CA GLY A 82 -9.06 20.10 13.31
C GLY A 82 -10.01 19.26 12.44
N LEU A 83 -11.12 18.83 13.05
CA LEU A 83 -12.16 18.07 12.35
C LEU A 83 -12.82 18.86 11.19
N PRO A 84 -13.15 20.16 11.34
CA PRO A 84 -13.70 20.95 10.23
C PRO A 84 -12.74 21.05 9.03
N GLU A 85 -11.45 21.27 9.29
CA GLU A 85 -10.41 21.32 8.26
C GLU A 85 -10.24 19.96 7.59
N TYR A 86 -10.26 18.87 8.37
CA TYR A 86 -10.22 17.52 7.83
C TYR A 86 -11.42 17.21 6.94
N GLU A 87 -12.63 17.63 7.34
CA GLU A 87 -13.82 17.47 6.49
C GLU A 87 -13.67 18.21 5.17
N ALA A 88 -13.25 19.48 5.21
CA ALA A 88 -13.03 20.30 4.02
C ALA A 88 -11.96 19.67 3.10
N PHE A 89 -10.87 19.18 3.69
CA PHE A 89 -9.79 18.49 2.98
C PHE A 89 -10.28 17.26 2.23
N VAL A 90 -11.00 16.35 2.90
CA VAL A 90 -11.49 15.10 2.29
C VAL A 90 -12.50 15.41 1.17
N ARG A 91 -13.37 16.41 1.34
CA ARG A 91 -14.30 16.87 0.31
C ARG A 91 -13.56 17.41 -0.92
N LEU A 92 -12.53 18.22 -0.70
CA LEU A 92 -11.73 18.80 -1.78
C LEU A 92 -10.92 17.74 -2.55
N LEU A 93 -10.34 16.78 -1.84
CA LEU A 93 -9.65 15.65 -2.47
C LEU A 93 -10.59 14.86 -3.38
N SER A 94 -11.78 14.57 -2.85
CA SER A 94 -12.75 13.73 -3.53
C SER A 94 -13.38 14.45 -4.72
N SER A 95 -13.55 15.77 -4.69
CA SER A 95 -14.08 16.51 -5.84
C SER A 95 -13.08 16.64 -7.00
N LYS A 96 -11.78 16.69 -6.71
CA LYS A 96 -10.73 16.85 -7.73
C LYS A 96 -10.27 15.53 -8.34
N ASN A 97 -10.26 14.45 -7.55
CA ASN A 97 -9.64 13.17 -7.93
C ASN A 97 -10.55 11.97 -7.62
N GLN A 98 -11.87 12.13 -7.76
CA GLN A 98 -12.87 11.12 -7.39
C GLN A 98 -12.55 9.74 -7.96
N ASP A 99 -12.38 9.66 -9.29
CA ASP A 99 -12.17 8.41 -10.01
C ASP A 99 -10.89 7.70 -9.56
N PHE A 100 -9.84 8.46 -9.27
CA PHE A 100 -8.58 7.92 -8.79
C PHE A 100 -8.76 7.26 -7.42
N PHE A 101 -9.34 7.98 -6.45
CA PHE A 101 -9.56 7.45 -5.10
C PHE A 101 -10.57 6.30 -5.09
N GLU A 102 -11.61 6.33 -5.94
CA GLU A 102 -12.56 5.23 -6.07
C GLU A 102 -11.90 3.96 -6.59
N ARG A 103 -11.08 4.05 -7.66
CA ARG A 103 -10.31 2.91 -8.17
C ARG A 103 -9.33 2.39 -7.12
N LEU A 104 -8.63 3.29 -6.43
CA LEU A 104 -7.66 2.93 -5.39
C LEU A 104 -8.35 2.19 -4.24
N ARG A 105 -9.51 2.69 -3.81
CA ARG A 105 -10.35 2.05 -2.78
C ARG A 105 -10.81 0.66 -3.22
N GLN A 106 -11.23 0.49 -4.46
CA GLN A 106 -11.69 -0.80 -5.00
C GLN A 106 -10.57 -1.84 -5.03
N GLU A 107 -9.43 -1.50 -5.63
CA GLU A 107 -8.25 -2.38 -5.70
C GLU A 107 -7.74 -2.73 -4.28
N LEU A 108 -7.73 -1.78 -3.36
CA LEU A 108 -7.34 -2.03 -1.97
C LEU A 108 -8.33 -2.95 -1.25
N THR A 109 -9.63 -2.74 -1.45
CA THR A 109 -10.67 -3.59 -0.88
C THR A 109 -10.49 -5.03 -1.35
N LEU A 110 -10.28 -5.23 -2.65
CA LEU A 110 -10.03 -6.55 -3.25
C LEU A 110 -8.75 -7.18 -2.69
N SER A 111 -7.66 -6.41 -2.60
CA SER A 111 -6.39 -6.87 -2.02
C SER A 111 -6.54 -7.34 -0.57
N LEU A 112 -7.18 -6.54 0.28
CA LEU A 112 -7.35 -6.85 1.70
C LEU A 112 -8.32 -8.02 1.92
N VAL A 113 -9.38 -8.14 1.11
CA VAL A 113 -10.28 -9.31 1.17
C VAL A 113 -9.55 -10.58 0.74
N ALA A 114 -8.81 -10.55 -0.37
CA ALA A 114 -8.01 -11.69 -0.83
C ALA A 114 -6.97 -12.10 0.22
N LYS A 115 -6.25 -11.13 0.81
CA LYS A 115 -5.31 -11.36 1.92
C LYS A 115 -5.99 -12.01 3.14
N ARG A 116 -7.19 -11.53 3.49
CA ARG A 116 -7.97 -12.06 4.62
C ARG A 116 -8.43 -13.50 4.41
N GLU A 117 -8.70 -13.86 3.15
CA GLU A 117 -9.11 -15.20 2.74
C GLU A 117 -7.93 -16.11 2.37
N SER A 118 -6.70 -15.72 2.71
CA SER A 118 -5.48 -16.47 2.39
C SER A 118 -5.32 -16.76 0.89
N ARG A 119 -5.75 -15.80 0.04
CA ARG A 119 -5.50 -15.74 -1.42
C ARG A 119 -4.44 -14.67 -1.69
N TYR A 120 -3.24 -14.87 -1.16
CA TYR A 120 -2.11 -13.95 -1.19
C TYR A 120 -1.59 -13.68 -2.60
N THR A 121 -1.59 -14.64 -3.53
CA THR A 121 -1.21 -14.37 -4.93
C THR A 121 -2.13 -13.32 -5.53
N GLU A 122 -3.43 -13.47 -5.34
CA GLU A 122 -4.41 -12.49 -5.83
C GLU A 122 -4.30 -11.15 -5.09
N ALA A 123 -4.09 -11.17 -3.77
CA ALA A 123 -3.85 -9.97 -2.99
C ALA A 123 -2.63 -9.18 -3.47
N PHE A 124 -1.56 -9.89 -3.84
CA PHE A 124 -0.34 -9.31 -4.41
C PHE A 124 -0.61 -8.64 -5.75
N LEU A 125 -1.39 -9.28 -6.64
CA LEU A 125 -1.71 -8.70 -7.94
C LEU A 125 -2.52 -7.40 -7.82
N TYR A 126 -3.53 -7.35 -6.94
CA TYR A 126 -4.27 -6.11 -6.68
C TYR A 126 -3.40 -5.03 -6.04
N LEU A 127 -2.54 -5.40 -5.08
CA LEU A 127 -1.59 -4.47 -4.48
C LEU A 127 -0.59 -3.94 -5.51
N TYR A 128 -0.15 -4.76 -6.45
CA TYR A 128 0.75 -4.34 -7.52
C TYR A 128 0.07 -3.35 -8.49
N ARG A 129 -1.21 -3.55 -8.82
CA ARG A 129 -1.99 -2.56 -9.59
C ARG A 129 -2.11 -1.22 -8.87
N ILE A 130 -2.24 -1.25 -7.54
CA ILE A 130 -2.17 -0.03 -6.72
C ILE A 130 -0.83 0.66 -6.92
N LEU A 131 0.30 -0.08 -6.88
CA LEU A 131 1.62 0.50 -7.16
C LEU A 131 1.71 1.11 -8.56
N GLU A 132 1.20 0.44 -9.59
CA GLU A 132 1.17 0.97 -10.96
C GLU A 132 0.36 2.28 -11.03
N MET A 133 -0.82 2.32 -10.41
CA MET A 133 -1.63 3.54 -10.32
C MET A 133 -0.89 4.67 -9.60
N MET A 134 -0.22 4.36 -8.47
CA MET A 134 0.53 5.33 -7.69
C MET A 134 1.75 5.85 -8.45
N ALA A 135 2.45 4.99 -9.18
CA ALA A 135 3.63 5.35 -9.95
C ALA A 135 3.36 6.49 -10.95
N VAL A 136 2.15 6.52 -11.50
CA VAL A 136 1.68 7.60 -12.40
C VAL A 136 1.11 8.78 -11.62
N ALA A 137 0.23 8.54 -10.65
CA ALA A 137 -0.54 9.59 -10.01
C ALA A 137 0.24 10.36 -8.93
N PHE A 138 1.05 9.68 -8.12
CA PHE A 138 1.70 10.28 -6.96
C PHE A 138 2.70 11.38 -7.32
N PRO A 139 3.51 11.24 -8.38
CA PRO A 139 4.38 12.33 -8.79
C PRO A 139 3.58 13.57 -9.25
N LEU A 140 2.44 13.39 -9.91
CA LEU A 140 1.57 14.51 -10.30
C LEU A 140 0.90 15.16 -9.08
N LEU A 141 0.41 14.35 -8.15
CA LEU A 141 -0.12 14.84 -6.87
C LEU A 141 0.96 15.60 -6.11
N TYR A 142 2.19 15.07 -6.06
CA TYR A 142 3.33 15.74 -5.44
C TYR A 142 3.68 17.06 -6.14
N ALA A 143 3.77 17.08 -7.47
CA ALA A 143 4.07 18.27 -8.25
C ALA A 143 2.99 19.36 -8.04
N SER A 144 1.73 18.97 -7.88
CA SER A 144 0.64 19.90 -7.54
C SER A 144 0.79 20.53 -6.15
N THR A 145 1.54 19.86 -5.28
CA THR A 145 1.93 20.34 -3.95
C THR A 145 3.29 21.03 -3.95
N GLN A 146 3.74 21.63 -5.06
CA GLN A 146 4.94 22.48 -5.09
C GLN A 146 4.56 23.92 -5.40
N SER A 147 5.10 24.89 -4.65
CA SER A 147 4.74 26.32 -4.72
C SER A 147 5.64 27.08 -5.68
N ASP A 148 6.82 26.53 -5.93
CA ASP A 148 7.80 27.03 -6.87
C ASP A 148 7.70 26.23 -8.16
N PHE A 149 7.21 26.88 -9.22
CA PHE A 149 7.09 26.27 -10.54
C PHE A 149 8.42 25.70 -11.05
N ARG A 150 9.55 26.28 -10.66
CA ARG A 150 10.88 25.77 -11.03
C ARG A 150 11.15 24.44 -10.36
N ARG A 151 10.83 24.29 -9.08
CA ARG A 151 10.94 23.00 -8.36
C ARG A 151 9.98 21.96 -8.91
N SER A 152 8.74 22.33 -9.22
CA SER A 152 7.78 21.42 -9.87
C SER A 152 8.32 20.94 -11.22
N HIS A 153 8.84 21.86 -12.02
CA HIS A 153 9.44 21.57 -13.32
C HIS A 153 10.67 20.66 -13.19
N ASP A 154 11.58 20.97 -12.27
CA ASP A 154 12.79 20.18 -12.05
C ASP A 154 12.45 18.78 -11.52
N PHE A 155 11.46 18.66 -10.64
CA PHE A 155 10.92 17.38 -10.20
C PHE A 155 10.33 16.60 -11.38
N LEU A 156 9.40 17.17 -12.15
CA LEU A 156 8.80 16.50 -13.32
C LEU A 156 9.85 16.11 -14.36
N LYS A 157 10.84 16.97 -14.62
CA LYS A 157 11.96 16.66 -15.50
C LYS A 157 12.79 15.50 -14.96
N SER A 158 13.01 15.44 -13.64
CA SER A 158 13.69 14.32 -13.00
C SER A 158 12.94 13.00 -13.17
N LEU A 159 11.63 13.01 -13.45
CA LEU A 159 10.83 11.81 -13.72
C LEU A 159 10.95 11.32 -15.18
N MET A 160 11.14 12.24 -16.13
CA MET A 160 11.08 11.98 -17.58
C MET A 160 12.44 11.72 -18.24
N LEU A 161 13.46 11.29 -17.47
CA LEU A 161 14.83 11.23 -17.99
C LEU A 161 15.09 10.17 -19.08
N ASN A 162 14.23 9.16 -19.26
CA ASN A 162 14.36 8.18 -20.35
C ASN A 162 13.00 7.66 -20.85
N ASP A 163 12.76 7.69 -22.16
CA ASP A 163 11.53 7.15 -22.80
C ASP A 163 11.36 5.61 -22.66
N ARG A 164 12.40 4.90 -22.20
CA ARG A 164 12.39 3.44 -21.94
C ARG A 164 12.10 3.09 -20.49
N ASP A 165 12.05 4.06 -19.59
CA ASP A 165 11.80 3.84 -18.18
C ASP A 165 10.30 3.74 -17.96
N GLY A 166 9.78 2.51 -17.78
CA GLY A 166 8.36 2.30 -17.49
C GLY A 166 7.93 3.01 -16.20
N ASP A 167 6.62 3.28 -16.09
CA ASP A 167 6.00 4.12 -15.04
C ASP A 167 6.50 3.82 -13.61
N LEU A 168 6.82 2.57 -13.29
CA LEU A 168 7.31 2.16 -11.97
C LEU A 168 8.67 2.76 -11.58
N LYS A 169 9.53 3.13 -12.53
CA LYS A 169 10.79 3.85 -12.24
C LYS A 169 10.55 5.28 -11.78
N VAL A 170 9.39 5.85 -12.09
CA VAL A 170 8.96 7.15 -11.58
C VAL A 170 8.70 7.05 -10.07
N LEU A 171 8.15 5.91 -9.61
CA LEU A 171 7.92 5.64 -8.19
C LEU A 171 9.22 5.56 -7.39
N ASP A 172 10.28 4.95 -7.95
CA ASP A 172 11.62 4.91 -7.32
C ASP A 172 12.20 6.31 -7.04
N ARG A 173 11.80 7.32 -7.83
CA ARG A 173 12.23 8.72 -7.65
C ARG A 173 11.33 9.48 -6.68
N ALA A 174 10.03 9.20 -6.70
CA ALA A 174 9.05 9.87 -5.83
C ALA A 174 9.14 9.40 -4.36
N VAL A 175 9.37 8.11 -4.13
CA VAL A 175 9.36 7.51 -2.79
C VAL A 175 10.40 8.12 -1.85
N PRO A 176 11.67 8.34 -2.24
CA PRO A 176 12.65 9.00 -1.36
C PRO A 176 12.24 10.40 -0.91
N VAL A 177 11.55 11.15 -1.79
CA VAL A 177 11.07 12.50 -1.47
C VAL A 177 9.94 12.43 -0.44
N ILE A 178 8.98 11.52 -0.61
CA ILE A 178 7.92 11.26 0.37
C ILE A 178 8.52 10.79 1.69
N ALA A 179 9.52 9.90 1.64
CA ALA A 179 10.16 9.34 2.82
C ALA A 179 10.87 10.39 3.67
N GLN A 180 11.57 11.35 3.03
CA GLN A 180 12.21 12.45 3.75
C GLN A 180 11.19 13.35 4.46
N GLN A 181 10.04 13.63 3.83
CA GLN A 181 9.01 14.49 4.41
C GLN A 181 8.28 13.83 5.59
N GLY A 182 8.06 12.51 5.50
CA GLY A 182 7.40 11.72 6.54
C GLY A 182 8.34 11.14 7.60
N ASN A 183 9.63 11.48 7.57
CA ASN A 183 10.66 10.83 8.40
C ASN A 183 10.65 9.29 8.30
N LEU A 184 10.31 8.75 7.11
CA LEU A 184 10.22 7.31 6.86
C LEU A 184 11.54 6.70 6.36
N SER A 185 12.57 7.51 6.12
CA SER A 185 13.85 7.06 5.54
C SER A 185 14.57 5.99 6.37
N SER A 186 14.36 5.96 7.70
CA SER A 186 14.93 4.97 8.62
C SER A 186 14.05 3.75 8.83
N VAL A 187 12.83 3.73 8.26
CA VAL A 187 11.90 2.60 8.43
C VAL A 187 12.41 1.41 7.61
N THR A 188 12.46 0.25 8.26
CA THR A 188 12.81 -1.04 7.65
C THR A 188 11.63 -2.02 7.74
N PHE A 189 11.60 -2.96 6.81
CA PHE A 189 10.56 -3.98 6.69
C PHE A 189 11.19 -5.36 6.87
N ASP A 190 10.64 -6.10 7.83
CA ASP A 190 11.11 -7.44 8.20
C ASP A 190 10.26 -8.50 7.49
N PHE A 191 10.85 -9.21 6.53
CA PHE A 191 10.16 -10.26 5.78
C PHE A 191 10.29 -11.59 6.53
N SER A 192 9.30 -11.86 7.38
CA SER A 192 9.29 -13.03 8.24
C SER A 192 8.86 -14.31 7.53
N VAL A 193 9.61 -15.39 7.82
CA VAL A 193 9.34 -16.78 7.43
C VAL A 193 8.93 -17.64 8.63
N SER A 194 8.46 -17.00 9.72
CA SER A 194 7.94 -17.72 10.88
C SER A 194 6.82 -18.69 10.47
N GLY A 195 6.95 -19.95 10.89
CA GLY A 195 6.00 -21.02 10.58
C GLY A 195 6.15 -21.67 9.20
N PHE A 196 7.23 -21.38 8.46
CA PHE A 196 7.60 -22.13 7.26
C PHE A 196 8.61 -23.25 7.57
N ASP A 197 8.60 -24.31 6.76
CA ASP A 197 9.55 -25.41 6.86
C ASP A 197 11.00 -24.94 6.54
N VAL A 198 11.98 -25.46 7.26
CA VAL A 198 13.40 -25.07 7.12
C VAL A 198 13.92 -25.35 5.71
N GLY A 199 13.54 -26.48 5.11
CA GLY A 199 13.91 -26.82 3.74
C GLY A 199 13.27 -25.87 2.73
N TRP A 200 12.01 -25.51 2.94
CA TRP A 200 11.34 -24.49 2.13
C TRP A 200 12.04 -23.13 2.23
N VAL A 201 12.41 -22.69 3.44
CA VAL A 201 13.12 -21.41 3.65
C VAL A 201 14.47 -21.40 2.94
N ALA A 202 15.24 -22.49 3.04
CA ALA A 202 16.51 -22.62 2.34
C ALA A 202 16.33 -22.57 0.81
N ALA A 203 15.32 -23.26 0.28
CA ALA A 203 15.00 -23.21 -1.14
C ALA A 203 14.59 -21.79 -1.58
N PHE A 204 13.74 -21.11 -0.81
CA PHE A 204 13.30 -19.75 -1.11
C PHE A 204 14.47 -18.76 -1.08
N LYS A 205 15.34 -18.84 -0.07
CA LYS A 205 16.58 -18.03 0.02
C LYS A 205 17.47 -18.22 -1.20
N SER A 206 17.73 -19.47 -1.59
CA SER A 206 18.53 -19.79 -2.77
C SER A 206 17.92 -19.21 -4.05
N GLN A 207 16.59 -19.20 -4.16
CA GLN A 207 15.92 -18.58 -5.30
C GLN A 207 15.97 -17.05 -5.29
N ILE A 208 15.92 -16.39 -4.13
CA ILE A 208 16.17 -14.94 -3.99
C ILE A 208 17.59 -14.59 -4.47
N GLU A 209 18.57 -15.42 -4.13
CA GLU A 209 19.96 -15.28 -4.59
C GLU A 209 20.07 -15.46 -6.11
N LYS A 210 19.57 -16.57 -6.64
CA LYS A 210 19.55 -16.90 -8.08
C LYS A 210 18.86 -15.83 -8.92
N CYS A 211 17.72 -15.31 -8.44
CA CYS A 211 16.94 -14.27 -9.10
C CYS A 211 17.52 -12.86 -8.92
N GLN A 212 18.62 -12.74 -8.17
CA GLN A 212 19.31 -11.50 -7.84
C GLN A 212 18.45 -10.47 -7.08
N ILE A 213 17.39 -10.93 -6.39
CA ILE A 213 16.50 -10.05 -5.62
C ILE A 213 17.24 -9.37 -4.46
N HIS A 214 18.21 -10.06 -3.88
CA HIS A 214 19.11 -9.56 -2.84
C HIS A 214 19.99 -8.37 -3.31
N ARG A 215 20.05 -8.06 -4.61
CA ARG A 215 20.74 -6.86 -5.12
C ARG A 215 19.90 -5.59 -5.01
N THR A 216 18.68 -5.69 -4.49
CA THR A 216 17.89 -4.52 -4.10
C THR A 216 18.72 -3.65 -3.13
N PRO A 217 18.75 -2.31 -3.27
CA PRO A 217 19.59 -1.47 -2.44
C PRO A 217 19.37 -1.68 -0.94
N ASN A 218 20.45 -1.85 -0.17
CA ASN A 218 20.44 -2.10 1.27
C ASN A 218 19.53 -3.27 1.70
N PHE A 219 19.40 -4.29 0.84
CA PHE A 219 18.79 -5.56 1.21
C PHE A 219 19.76 -6.34 2.09
N GLU A 220 19.28 -6.86 3.21
CA GLU A 220 20.10 -7.60 4.16
C GLU A 220 19.43 -8.94 4.48
N PHE A 221 20.16 -10.05 4.29
CA PHE A 221 19.72 -11.34 4.82
C PHE A 221 19.98 -11.39 6.33
N GLU A 222 19.03 -11.96 7.05
CA GLU A 222 19.21 -12.26 8.47
C GLU A 222 19.75 -13.68 8.64
N SER A 223 20.67 -13.87 9.60
CA SER A 223 21.34 -15.15 9.81
C SER A 223 20.58 -16.08 10.76
N ASP A 224 19.96 -15.54 11.81
CA ASP A 224 19.47 -16.33 12.94
C ASP A 224 18.17 -15.77 13.54
N SER A 225 17.11 -15.73 12.73
CA SER A 225 15.79 -15.35 13.24
C SER A 225 14.65 -15.86 12.35
N ASP A 226 13.42 -15.68 12.83
CA ASP A 226 12.18 -15.86 12.06
C ASP A 226 12.03 -14.81 10.93
N VAL A 227 12.95 -13.85 10.81
CA VAL A 227 13.07 -12.91 9.70
C VAL A 227 14.06 -13.49 8.69
N LEU A 228 13.67 -13.55 7.42
CA LEU A 228 14.56 -14.01 6.36
C LEU A 228 15.46 -12.89 5.85
N PHE A 229 14.88 -11.71 5.65
CA PHE A 229 15.61 -10.54 5.16
C PHE A 229 14.92 -9.24 5.57
N ARG A 230 15.68 -8.15 5.54
CA ARG A 230 15.24 -6.78 5.78
C ARG A 230 15.46 -5.91 4.56
N VAL A 231 14.55 -4.96 4.35
CA VAL A 231 14.64 -3.97 3.27
C VAL A 231 14.21 -2.60 3.80
N PRO A 232 14.92 -1.51 3.51
CA PRO A 232 14.49 -0.18 3.90
C PRO A 232 13.31 0.32 3.06
N PHE A 233 12.60 1.30 3.59
CA PHE A 233 11.42 1.91 2.98
C PHE A 233 11.60 2.32 1.51
N ASN A 234 12.72 2.95 1.18
CA ASN A 234 12.99 3.45 -0.17
C ASN A 234 13.22 2.34 -1.20
N SER A 235 13.54 1.14 -0.74
CA SER A 235 13.85 -0.01 -1.60
C SER A 235 12.62 -0.90 -1.88
N MET A 236 11.51 -0.65 -1.21
CA MET A 236 10.27 -1.42 -1.35
C MET A 236 9.69 -1.43 -2.77
N PRO A 237 9.62 -0.30 -3.53
CA PRO A 237 9.10 -0.35 -4.90
C PRO A 237 9.90 -1.30 -5.79
N GLY A 238 11.23 -1.14 -5.82
CA GLY A 238 12.13 -2.00 -6.58
C GLY A 238 12.05 -3.46 -6.17
N LEU A 239 11.90 -3.74 -4.87
CA LEU A 239 11.68 -5.09 -4.36
C LEU A 239 10.40 -5.72 -4.92
N LEU A 240 9.27 -5.01 -4.84
CA LEU A 240 7.97 -5.49 -5.30
C LEU A 240 7.94 -5.73 -6.81
N VAL A 241 8.60 -4.87 -7.58
CA VAL A 241 8.79 -5.04 -9.03
C VAL A 241 9.61 -6.29 -9.32
N GLN A 242 10.70 -6.53 -8.60
CA GLN A 242 11.52 -7.72 -8.80
C GLN A 242 10.75 -9.00 -8.47
N PHE A 243 10.03 -9.05 -7.34
CA PHE A 243 9.18 -10.19 -7.00
C PHE A 243 8.12 -10.45 -8.08
N ARG A 244 7.41 -9.42 -8.53
CA ARG A 244 6.41 -9.54 -9.60
C ARG A 244 7.01 -10.08 -10.90
N ASN A 245 8.15 -9.54 -11.33
CA ASN A 245 8.80 -9.97 -12.56
C ASN A 245 9.26 -11.43 -12.48
N ARG A 246 9.92 -11.81 -11.36
CA ARG A 246 10.48 -13.15 -11.17
C ARG A 246 9.43 -14.23 -10.96
N MET A 247 8.24 -13.88 -10.46
CA MET A 247 7.13 -14.83 -10.28
C MET A 247 6.22 -14.94 -11.52
N PHE A 248 5.89 -13.82 -12.18
CA PHE A 248 4.78 -13.78 -13.14
C PHE A 248 5.16 -13.35 -14.55
N HIS A 249 6.39 -12.87 -14.78
CA HIS A 249 6.87 -12.50 -16.11
C HIS A 249 8.02 -13.39 -16.52
N TYR A 250 7.70 -14.54 -17.10
CA TYR A 250 8.72 -15.42 -17.65
C TYR A 250 9.49 -14.71 -18.78
N ARG A 251 10.72 -14.31 -18.48
CA ARG A 251 11.65 -13.73 -19.46
C ARG A 251 12.70 -14.76 -19.82
N ALA A 252 12.71 -15.18 -21.09
CA ALA A 252 13.74 -16.06 -21.61
C ALA A 252 15.13 -15.41 -21.44
N GLY A 253 16.06 -16.13 -20.82
CA GLY A 253 17.42 -15.63 -20.54
C GLY A 253 17.60 -14.94 -19.19
N GLU A 254 16.55 -14.76 -18.40
CA GLU A 254 16.67 -14.30 -17.01
C GLU A 254 16.31 -15.41 -16.02
N ALA A 255 16.90 -15.37 -14.82
CA ALA A 255 16.50 -16.26 -13.73
C ALA A 255 15.09 -15.90 -13.24
N ASN A 256 14.21 -16.89 -13.12
CA ASN A 256 12.86 -16.75 -12.56
C ASN A 256 12.71 -17.68 -11.36
N PHE A 257 11.71 -17.42 -10.52
CA PHE A 257 11.36 -18.37 -9.47
C PHE A 257 10.91 -19.70 -10.10
N ASP A 258 11.52 -20.79 -9.64
CA ASP A 258 10.96 -22.12 -9.77
C ASP A 258 9.84 -22.28 -8.74
N LEU A 259 8.64 -21.84 -9.14
CA LEU A 259 7.45 -21.93 -8.31
C LEU A 259 7.08 -23.38 -7.98
N GLY A 260 7.47 -24.36 -8.80
CA GLY A 260 7.24 -25.77 -8.49
C GLY A 260 8.01 -26.20 -7.24
N ALA A 261 9.27 -25.78 -7.13
CA ALA A 261 10.14 -26.11 -6.00
C ALA A 261 9.74 -25.44 -4.66
N ILE A 262 8.97 -24.35 -4.69
CA ILE A 262 8.55 -23.60 -3.49
C ILE A 262 7.03 -23.60 -3.27
N GLY A 263 6.30 -24.53 -3.89
CA GLY A 263 4.86 -24.71 -3.61
C GLY A 263 3.95 -23.62 -4.19
N GLY A 264 4.36 -23.01 -5.31
CA GLY A 264 3.63 -21.97 -6.01
C GLY A 264 4.02 -20.55 -5.58
N SER A 265 3.30 -19.55 -6.10
CA SER A 265 3.47 -18.14 -5.72
C SER A 265 2.86 -17.80 -4.37
N GLU A 266 1.95 -18.63 -3.87
CA GLU A 266 1.15 -18.36 -2.67
C GLU A 266 2.02 -18.20 -1.40
N PRO A 267 2.98 -19.09 -1.10
CA PRO A 267 3.91 -18.92 0.03
C PRO A 267 4.72 -17.63 -0.04
N VAL A 268 5.22 -17.29 -1.23
CA VAL A 268 6.02 -16.08 -1.46
C VAL A 268 5.16 -14.83 -1.27
N CYS A 269 3.99 -14.79 -1.89
CA CYS A 269 3.08 -13.66 -1.79
C CYS A 269 2.57 -13.45 -0.36
N LYS A 270 2.41 -14.52 0.44
CA LYS A 270 2.05 -14.42 1.86
C LYS A 270 3.04 -13.58 2.65
N ILE A 271 4.34 -13.78 2.40
CA ILE A 271 5.43 -13.03 3.03
C ILE A 271 5.43 -11.59 2.52
N VAL A 272 5.32 -11.40 1.20
CA VAL A 272 5.45 -10.09 0.56
C VAL A 272 4.26 -9.16 0.83
N VAL A 273 3.03 -9.63 0.68
CA VAL A 273 1.80 -8.82 0.81
C VAL A 273 1.67 -8.22 2.21
N ARG A 274 2.14 -8.92 3.23
CA ARG A 274 2.09 -8.44 4.62
C ARG A 274 2.89 -7.15 4.80
N GLU A 275 4.13 -7.12 4.28
CA GLU A 275 5.00 -5.94 4.37
C GLU A 275 4.57 -4.87 3.36
N ALA A 276 4.16 -5.27 2.16
CA ALA A 276 3.73 -4.34 1.11
C ALA A 276 2.48 -3.54 1.50
N ALA A 277 1.50 -4.18 2.17
CA ALA A 277 0.30 -3.49 2.65
C ALA A 277 0.63 -2.45 3.74
N HIS A 278 1.55 -2.78 4.64
CA HIS A 278 2.03 -1.84 5.67
C HIS A 278 2.77 -0.65 5.03
N TRP A 279 3.68 -0.94 4.11
CA TRP A 279 4.41 0.08 3.36
C TRP A 279 3.47 1.03 2.60
N PHE A 280 2.48 0.47 1.90
CA PHE A 280 1.46 1.26 1.22
C PHE A 280 0.68 2.15 2.21
N ALA A 281 0.35 1.63 3.40
CA ALA A 281 -0.37 2.40 4.41
C ALA A 281 0.41 3.66 4.82
N LEU A 282 1.72 3.52 5.07
CA LEU A 282 2.60 4.64 5.42
C LEU A 282 2.67 5.67 4.30
N ILE A 283 2.84 5.22 3.05
CA ILE A 283 2.88 6.11 1.88
C ILE A 283 1.56 6.87 1.73
N TYR A 284 0.43 6.20 1.88
CA TYR A 284 -0.87 6.83 1.72
C TYR A 284 -1.10 7.93 2.75
N VAL A 285 -0.72 7.71 4.01
CA VAL A 285 -0.83 8.73 5.07
C VAL A 285 0.07 9.92 4.79
N GLU A 286 1.31 9.69 4.39
CA GLU A 286 2.22 10.80 4.06
C GLU A 286 1.73 11.60 2.85
N LEU A 287 1.15 10.94 1.84
CA LEU A 287 0.50 11.65 0.75
C LEU A 287 -0.61 12.56 1.28
N LEU A 288 -1.50 12.05 2.14
CA LEU A 288 -2.57 12.87 2.71
C LEU A 288 -2.03 14.05 3.52
N ARG A 289 -0.98 13.84 4.34
CA ARG A 289 -0.31 14.90 5.11
C ARG A 289 0.25 15.99 4.21
N VAL A 290 0.99 15.62 3.17
CA VAL A 290 1.59 16.56 2.20
C VAL A 290 0.51 17.36 1.47
N MET A 291 -0.60 16.71 1.09
CA MET A 291 -1.72 17.38 0.43
C MET A 291 -2.50 18.31 1.38
N ALA A 292 -2.61 17.96 2.67
CA ALA A 292 -3.36 18.76 3.65
C ALA A 292 -2.60 20.02 4.09
N ARG A 293 -1.29 19.93 4.38
CA ARG A 293 -0.42 21.06 4.78
C ARG A 293 -0.30 22.19 3.76
N ARG A 294 -0.83 21.96 2.56
CA ARG A 294 -0.88 22.95 1.45
C ARG A 294 -2.18 23.73 1.43
N GLN A 295 -3.23 23.19 2.04
CA GLN A 295 -4.55 23.79 2.07
C GLN A 295 -4.76 24.67 3.29
N PHE A 296 -4.00 24.43 4.37
CA PHE A 296 -4.08 25.11 5.66
C PHE A 296 -2.69 25.54 6.12
#